data_AF-A0A963YRF7-F1
#
_entry.id   AF-A0A963YRF7-F1
#
_cell.length_a   1.000
_cell.length_b   1.000
_cell.length_c   1.000
_cell.angle_alpha   90.00
_cell.angle_beta   90.00
_cell.angle_gamma   90.00
#
_symmetry.space_group_name_H-M   'P 1'
#
loop_
_entity.id
_entity.type
_entity.pdbx_description
1 polymer ?
#
loop_
_entity_poly.entity_id
_entity_poly.type
_entity_poly.pdbx_seq_one_letter_code
_entity_poly.pdbx_strand_id
1 'polypeptide(L)'
;MPRTSRTPKDSSFNLRIDPALKAAFTTATEAEDKPAAQVLRDFMRAYVKQRERQAFEAEAKRESLEAARAARDPLSDEAQIMREIAADLDDPDFWAA
;
A
#
# COMPACT_ATOMS: atom_id res chain seq x y z
N MET A 1 24.97 -6.60 -39.65
CA MET A 1 23.53 -6.62 -39.31
C MET A 1 23.38 -7.19 -37.90
N PRO A 2 23.28 -6.38 -36.84
CA PRO A 2 23.04 -6.90 -35.50
C PRO A 2 21.62 -7.45 -35.41
N ARG A 3 21.48 -8.73 -35.05
CA ARG A 3 20.19 -9.35 -34.74
C ARG A 3 19.75 -8.81 -33.38
N THR A 4 18.71 -7.98 -33.35
CA THR A 4 18.09 -7.51 -32.11
C THR A 4 17.69 -8.71 -31.24
N SER A 5 18.07 -8.61 -29.98
CA SER A 5 17.89 -9.60 -28.92
C SER A 5 16.42 -10.04 -28.80
N ARG A 6 16.17 -11.34 -29.03
CA ARG A 6 14.93 -12.00 -28.63
C ARG A 6 14.83 -11.90 -27.11
N THR A 7 13.99 -10.99 -26.62
CA THR A 7 13.66 -10.91 -25.19
C THR A 7 12.90 -12.19 -24.83
N PRO A 8 13.42 -13.09 -23.99
CA PRO A 8 12.66 -14.23 -23.51
C PRO A 8 11.73 -13.72 -22.41
N LYS A 9 10.47 -13.44 -22.77
CA LYS A 9 9.43 -12.91 -21.86
C LYS A 9 8.33 -13.93 -21.58
N ASP A 10 8.51 -15.19 -21.94
CA ASP A 10 7.51 -16.23 -21.71
C ASP A 10 7.85 -17.02 -20.45
N SER A 11 7.46 -16.47 -19.30
CA SER A 11 7.26 -17.27 -18.08
C SER A 11 5.85 -17.82 -18.11
N SER A 12 5.70 -19.13 -18.29
CA SER A 12 4.39 -19.78 -18.28
C SER A 12 3.93 -20.06 -16.85
N PHE A 13 2.73 -19.60 -16.52
CA PHE A 13 2.11 -19.83 -15.22
C PHE A 13 0.94 -20.81 -15.39
N ASN A 14 1.12 -22.05 -14.92
CA ASN A 14 0.08 -23.07 -14.97
C ASN A 14 -0.80 -22.98 -13.72
N LEU A 15 -2.07 -22.58 -13.91
CA LEU A 15 -3.08 -22.49 -12.85
C LEU A 15 -4.19 -23.49 -13.13
N ARG A 16 -4.59 -24.26 -12.11
CA ARG A 16 -5.82 -25.05 -12.16
C ARG A 16 -6.96 -24.18 -11.64
N ILE A 17 -8.00 -24.03 -12.47
CA ILE A 17 -9.23 -23.32 -12.12
C ILE A 17 -10.40 -24.27 -12.24
N ASP A 18 -11.45 -23.99 -11.46
CA ASP A 18 -12.70 -24.73 -11.57
C ASP A 18 -13.28 -24.61 -13.00
N PRO A 19 -13.79 -25.71 -13.58
CA PRO A 19 -14.32 -25.69 -14.95
C PRO A 19 -15.51 -24.75 -15.13
N ALA A 20 -16.37 -24.57 -14.12
CA ALA A 20 -17.47 -23.61 -14.18
C ALA A 20 -16.94 -22.17 -14.19
N LEU A 21 -15.90 -21.90 -13.40
CA LEU A 21 -15.23 -20.59 -13.38
C LEU A 21 -14.54 -20.29 -14.71
N LYS A 22 -13.89 -21.29 -15.34
CA LYS A 22 -13.32 -21.16 -16.68
C LYS A 22 -14.39 -20.76 -17.70
N ALA A 23 -15.53 -21.45 -17.71
CA ALA A 23 -16.61 -21.18 -18.66
C ALA A 23 -17.18 -19.76 -18.49
N ALA A 24 -17.44 -19.35 -17.24
CA ALA A 24 -17.90 -18.00 -16.94
C ALA A 24 -16.87 -16.93 -17.37
N PHE A 25 -15.59 -17.16 -17.08
CA PHE A 25 -14.52 -16.23 -17.45
C PHE A 25 -14.35 -16.11 -18.97
N THR A 26 -14.36 -17.24 -19.69
CA THR A 26 -14.30 -17.24 -21.16
C THR A 26 -15.47 -16.46 -21.75
N THR A 27 -16.70 -16.73 -21.28
CA THR A 27 -17.92 -16.03 -21.74
C THR A 27 -17.81 -14.51 -21.53
N ALA A 28 -17.33 -14.09 -20.36
CA ALA A 28 -17.14 -12.66 -20.06
C ALA A 28 -16.05 -12.02 -20.95
N THR A 29 -14.94 -12.72 -21.18
CA THR A 29 -13.86 -12.22 -22.03
C THR A 29 -14.23 -12.15 -23.51
N GLU A 30 -15.04 -13.09 -23.99
CA GLU A 30 -15.62 -13.09 -25.33
C GLU A 30 -16.58 -11.91 -25.53
N ALA A 31 -17.41 -11.60 -24.52
CA ALA A 31 -18.30 -10.44 -24.57
C ALA A 31 -17.54 -9.10 -24.59
N GLU A 32 -16.34 -9.05 -24.00
CA GLU A 32 -15.46 -7.88 -24.02
C GLU A 32 -14.51 -7.83 -25.23
N ASP A 33 -14.51 -8.86 -26.08
CA ASP A 33 -13.61 -9.04 -27.23
C ASP A 33 -12.11 -8.94 -26.83
N LYS A 34 -11.79 -9.42 -25.62
CA LYS A 34 -10.43 -9.38 -25.05
C LYS A 34 -9.91 -10.79 -24.84
N PRO A 35 -8.63 -11.06 -25.14
CA PRO A 35 -8.04 -12.35 -24.81
C PRO A 35 -8.07 -12.60 -23.30
N ALA A 36 -8.54 -13.78 -22.88
CA ALA A 36 -8.55 -14.21 -21.48
C ALA A 36 -7.19 -14.02 -20.78
N ALA A 37 -6.09 -14.30 -21.48
CA ALA A 37 -4.73 -14.09 -20.98
C ALA A 37 -4.35 -12.61 -20.79
N GLN A 38 -4.95 -11.69 -21.55
CA GLN A 38 -4.75 -10.25 -21.39
C GLN A 38 -5.48 -9.77 -20.13
N VAL A 39 -6.75 -10.15 -19.97
CA VAL A 39 -7.55 -9.82 -18.76
C VAL A 39 -6.89 -10.36 -17.50
N LEU A 40 -6.36 -11.59 -17.53
CA LEU A 40 -5.65 -12.16 -16.39
C LEU A 40 -4.37 -11.39 -16.05
N ARG A 41 -3.60 -10.96 -17.06
CA ARG A 41 -2.39 -10.13 -16.85
C ARG A 41 -2.74 -8.77 -16.24
N ASP A 42 -3.81 -8.13 -16.71
CA ASP A 42 -4.25 -6.84 -16.21
C ASP A 42 -4.81 -6.95 -14.79
N PHE A 43 -5.57 -8.02 -14.50
CA PHE A 43 -6.03 -8.35 -13.15
C PHE A 43 -4.86 -8.61 -12.19
N MET A 44 -3.86 -9.39 -12.61
CA MET A 44 -2.66 -9.63 -11.81
C MET A 44 -1.90 -8.33 -11.51
N ARG A 45 -1.75 -7.45 -12.51
CA ARG A 45 -1.09 -6.15 -12.34
C ARG A 45 -1.87 -5.26 -11.36
N ALA A 46 -3.18 -5.21 -11.48
CA ALA A 46 -4.05 -4.47 -10.56
C ALA A 46 -3.99 -5.05 -9.14
N TYR A 47 -4.00 -6.38 -9.00
CA TYR A 47 -3.91 -7.08 -7.73
C TYR A 47 -2.59 -6.81 -7.02
N VAL A 48 -1.45 -6.89 -7.73
CA VAL A 48 -0.13 -6.56 -7.17
C VAL A 48 -0.08 -5.10 -6.77
N LYS A 49 -0.51 -4.17 -7.63
CA LYS A 49 -0.54 -2.73 -7.32
C LYS A 49 -1.40 -2.42 -6.09
N GLN A 50 -2.55 -3.09 -5.94
CA GLN A 50 -3.41 -2.94 -4.78
C GLN A 50 -2.75 -3.50 -3.52
N ARG A 51 -2.10 -4.67 -3.61
CA ARG A 51 -1.35 -5.27 -2.49
C ARG A 51 -0.15 -4.44 -2.07
N GLU A 52 0.60 -3.88 -3.01
CA GLU A 52 1.72 -2.96 -2.72
C GLU A 52 1.21 -1.69 -2.03
N ARG A 53 0.09 -1.13 -2.50
CA ARG A 53 -0.54 0.02 -1.83
C ARG A 53 -1.01 -0.32 -0.42
N GLN A 54 -1.61 -1.48 -0.22
CA GLN A 54 -2.02 -1.95 1.11
C GLN A 54 -0.83 -2.28 2.02
N ALA A 55 0.25 -2.82 1.46
CA ALA A 55 1.49 -3.08 2.19
C ALA A 55 2.16 -1.76 2.60
N PHE A 56 2.19 -0.75 1.72
CA PHE A 56 2.66 0.59 2.04
C PHE A 56 1.78 1.27 3.10
N GLU A 57 0.45 1.14 3.00
CA GLU A 57 -0.48 1.64 4.03
C GLU A 57 -0.32 0.88 5.36
N ALA A 58 0.02 -0.41 5.33
CA ALA A 58 0.30 -1.20 6.52
C ALA A 58 1.65 -0.83 7.15
N GLU A 59 2.68 -0.59 6.34
CA GLU A 59 4.00 -0.09 6.76
C GLU A 59 3.86 1.32 7.37
N ALA A 60 3.16 2.23 6.69
CA ALA A 60 2.87 3.59 7.18
C ALA A 60 2.00 3.59 8.46
N LYS A 61 1.08 2.62 8.61
CA LYS A 61 0.35 2.42 9.86
C LYS A 61 1.23 1.90 10.98
N ARG A 62 2.23 1.05 10.70
CA ARG A 62 3.19 0.58 11.70
C ARG A 62 4.07 1.73 12.19
N GLU A 63 4.60 2.52 11.26
CA GLU A 63 5.42 3.69 11.58
C GLU A 63 4.61 4.77 12.31
N SER A 64 3.36 5.01 11.90
CA SER A 64 2.46 5.94 12.59
C SER A 64 2.06 5.47 13.99
N LEU A 65 1.88 4.16 14.21
CA LEU A 65 1.60 3.61 15.54
C LEU A 65 2.83 3.62 16.45
N GLU A 66 4.04 3.48 15.90
CA GLU A 66 5.28 3.61 16.67
C GLU A 66 5.55 5.07 17.05
N ALA A 67 5.36 6.02 16.12
CA ALA A 67 5.43 7.45 16.42
C ALA A 67 4.37 7.88 17.45
N ALA A 68 3.13 7.37 17.35
CA ALA A 68 2.07 7.64 18.32
C ALA A 68 2.33 6.99 19.70
N ARG A 69 3.15 5.93 19.77
CA ARG A 69 3.58 5.32 21.04
C ARG A 69 4.76 6.09 21.65
N ALA A 70 5.72 6.52 20.84
CA ALA A 70 6.86 7.32 21.28
C ALA A 70 6.43 8.72 21.78
N ALA A 71 5.48 9.37 21.11
CA ALA A 71 4.89 10.64 21.55
C ALA A 71 4.07 10.52 22.85
N ARG A 72 3.76 9.29 23.28
CA ARG A 72 3.04 9.00 24.52
C ARG A 72 3.96 8.65 25.68
N ASP A 73 5.28 8.68 25.46
CA ASP A 73 6.27 8.50 26.51
C ASP A 73 6.31 9.76 27.40
N PRO A 74 5.92 9.66 28.69
CA PRO A 74 5.95 10.78 29.62
C PRO A 74 7.37 11.29 29.92
N LEU A 75 8.42 10.61 29.46
CA LEU A 75 9.82 11.00 29.60
C LEU A 75 10.45 11.45 28.28
N SER A 76 9.69 11.53 27.18
CA SER A 76 10.16 12.08 25.92
C SER A 76 10.45 13.58 26.04
N ASP A 77 11.47 14.05 25.32
CA ASP A 77 11.82 15.47 25.20
C ASP A 77 10.62 16.31 24.74
N GLU A 78 9.80 15.77 23.83
CA GLU A 78 8.57 16.42 23.36
C GLU A 78 7.53 16.57 24.49
N ALA A 79 7.41 15.57 25.38
CA ALA A 79 6.51 15.62 26.52
C ALA A 79 7.00 16.54 27.64
N GLN A 80 8.31 16.77 27.73
CA GLN A 80 8.88 17.77 28.62
C GLN A 80 8.60 19.19 28.11
N ILE A 81 8.82 19.44 26.82
CA ILE A 81 8.51 20.74 26.18
C ILE A 81 7.03 21.08 26.31
N MET A 82 6.13 20.13 26.08
CA MET A 82 4.69 20.36 26.23
C MET A 82 4.28 20.69 27.67
N ARG A 83 4.98 20.15 28.68
CA ARG A 83 4.75 20.49 30.09
C ARG A 83 5.27 21.87 30.46
N GLU A 84 6.42 22.25 29.91
CA GLU A 84 7.01 23.58 30.10
C GLU A 84 6.12 24.66 29.49
N ILE A 85 5.68 24.48 28.24
CA ILE A 85 4.75 25.41 27.57
C ILE A 85 3.42 25.52 28.34
N ALA A 86 2.88 24.40 28.83
CA ALA A 86 1.65 24.44 29.62
C ALA A 86 1.83 25.19 30.95
N ALA A 87 2.98 25.02 31.61
CA ALA A 87 3.30 25.74 32.83
C ALA A 87 3.47 27.25 32.59
N ASP A 88 4.12 27.65 31.49
CA ASP A 88 4.28 29.05 31.10
C ASP A 88 2.94 29.70 30.74
N LEU A 89 2.03 28.96 30.10
CA LEU A 89 0.69 29.47 29.74
C LEU A 89 -0.24 29.61 30.95
N ASP A 90 -0.03 28.81 32.00
CA ASP A 90 -0.74 28.91 33.29
C ASP A 90 -0.14 30.00 34.21
N ASP A 91 1.01 30.58 33.85
CA ASP A 91 1.60 31.70 34.59
C ASP A 91 0.80 32.99 34.33
N PRO A 92 0.18 33.60 35.36
CA PRO A 92 -0.58 34.83 35.22
C PRO A 92 0.26 36.03 34.75
N ASP A 93 1.58 36.01 34.96
CA ASP A 93 2.49 37.06 34.50
C ASP A 93 2.84 36.93 33.00
N PHE A 94 2.62 35.75 32.39
CA PHE A 94 2.87 35.52 30.96
C PHE A 94 2.01 36.41 30.05
N TRP A 95 0.77 36.69 30.45
CA TRP A 95 -0.16 37.56 29.71
C TRP A 95 -0.12 39.03 30.15
N ALA A 96 0.74 39.38 31.12
CA ALA A 96 0.75 40.69 31.77
C ALA A 96 1.70 41.73 31.12
N ALA A 97 2.30 41.41 29.96
CA ALA A 97 3.13 42.31 29.16
C ALA A 97 2.36 42.96 27.99
#